data_AF-A0A081I926-F1
#
_entry.id   AF-A0A081I926-F1
#
_cell.length_a   1.000
_cell.length_b   1.000
_cell.length_c   1.000
_cell.angle_alpha   90.00
_cell.angle_beta   90.00
_cell.angle_gamma   90.00
#
_symmetry.space_group_name_H-M   'P 1'
#
loop_
_entity.id
_entity.type
_entity.pdbx_description
1 polymer ?
#
loop_
_entity_poly.entity_id
_entity_poly.type
_entity_poly.pdbx_seq_one_letter_code
_entity_poly.pdbx_strand_id
1 'polypeptide(L)'
;MTKTNYSIKDLYYDIYTINDYFWEDKGQLKVNPKYKSIHNYCHYENNSRDNNCHDYFQLASCGVIYLLKNLKKYGLEYDKFAEYVILWLNYNLNIKTNNEFTNLNEFYTKYIENNNCYNDKIKGDDDLSYKDIININKDLMGMDIKEISKFNYPFNILFYLYYEYHHEYWNCEKNVGYAKNFVQNFEELNEDSKNIEGSLYTQILSTLSNDYINLKNIYYEKNYCNFPSIPDLTPKKISAQNPVGNSVENSGKGDEQILGQPSYSIEDVYKEINTIDGNFGVNVENGKPVEHAKGPITKYCPYITATKSNICTNYIEMANSGVINLLDNLKDKFDSKYDKLAEYAILLLSYKLNQHSQYSSTNLNDFYTKYIENNEYYKKKINGDNGLTYKEIIDEKKDLMNAKEISKFNYPFSILCILYNGIKTNNRYCINYSNYPKTLANEFEKLNNDSNINGNASYRILLSTLSDDYNNLINNYDNNKSCNFPTLSPVKTSSSSSIASKLIPGLSISSVISAFLGIAYKYSLFGIDKLFQRQYIRKKLKQVKKKMKLNI
;
A
#
# COMPACT_ATOMS: atom_id res chain seq x y z
N MET A 1 -35.82 -30.14 17.37
CA MET A 1 -35.11 -28.85 17.52
C MET A 1 -35.44 -27.99 16.33
N THR A 2 -36.05 -26.84 16.55
CA THR A 2 -36.33 -25.83 15.52
C THR A 2 -35.00 -25.34 14.94
N LYS A 3 -34.71 -25.67 13.68
CA LYS A 3 -33.58 -25.11 12.91
C LYS A 3 -33.83 -23.60 12.77
N THR A 4 -33.20 -22.80 13.63
CA THR A 4 -33.11 -21.35 13.41
C THR A 4 -32.31 -21.13 12.14
N ASN A 5 -32.96 -20.57 11.11
CA ASN A 5 -32.37 -20.32 9.80
C ASN A 5 -31.48 -19.07 9.89
N TYR A 6 -30.30 -19.22 10.50
CA TYR A 6 -29.36 -18.12 10.58
C TYR A 6 -28.71 -17.87 9.22
N SER A 7 -28.47 -16.60 8.90
CA SER A 7 -27.91 -16.21 7.61
C SER A 7 -26.41 -15.95 7.70
N ILE A 8 -25.69 -16.16 6.60
CA ILE A 8 -24.25 -15.91 6.49
C ILE A 8 -23.83 -14.49 6.95
N LYS A 9 -24.74 -13.52 6.84
CA LYS A 9 -24.54 -12.15 7.34
C LYS A 9 -24.35 -12.07 8.85
N ASP A 10 -25.03 -12.93 9.60
CA ASP A 10 -25.01 -12.96 11.05
C ASP A 10 -23.72 -13.63 11.53
N LEU A 11 -23.26 -14.65 10.79
CA LEU A 11 -21.96 -15.29 10.98
C LEU A 11 -20.82 -14.27 10.82
N TYR A 12 -20.73 -13.60 9.66
CA TYR A 12 -19.68 -12.61 9.41
C TYR A 12 -19.69 -11.46 10.42
N TYR A 13 -20.88 -11.03 10.88
CA TYR A 13 -21.00 -10.01 11.93
C TYR A 13 -20.44 -10.46 13.27
N ASP A 14 -20.73 -11.70 13.70
CA ASP A 14 -20.19 -12.23 14.94
C ASP A 14 -18.67 -12.44 14.86
N ILE A 15 -18.16 -12.92 13.71
CA ILE A 15 -16.71 -13.03 13.49
C ILE A 15 -16.08 -11.61 13.52
N TYR A 16 -16.70 -10.60 12.89
CA TYR A 16 -16.26 -9.20 12.94
C TYR A 16 -16.14 -8.64 14.34
N THR A 17 -17.19 -8.86 15.12
CA THR A 17 -17.31 -8.28 16.46
C THR A 17 -16.17 -8.72 17.39
N ILE A 18 -15.57 -9.88 17.16
CA ILE A 18 -14.45 -10.39 17.98
C ILE A 18 -13.15 -9.59 17.75
N ASN A 19 -12.95 -8.98 16.59
CA ASN A 19 -11.78 -8.12 16.38
C ASN A 19 -11.78 -6.87 17.27
N ASP A 20 -12.95 -6.48 17.80
CA ASP A 20 -13.08 -5.39 18.77
C ASP A 20 -12.92 -5.85 20.24
N TYR A 21 -12.62 -7.14 20.48
CA TYR A 21 -12.48 -7.68 21.83
C TYR A 21 -11.10 -7.36 22.40
N PHE A 22 -10.06 -7.34 21.58
CA PHE A 22 -8.70 -7.07 22.02
C PHE A 22 -7.84 -6.47 20.90
N TRP A 23 -6.84 -5.67 21.28
CA TRP A 23 -5.90 -5.04 20.36
C TRP A 23 -4.61 -4.67 21.08
N GLU A 24 -3.58 -4.28 20.33
CA GLU A 24 -2.38 -3.68 20.91
C GLU A 24 -2.32 -2.17 20.65
N ASP A 25 -1.92 -1.40 21.66
CA ASP A 25 -1.69 0.03 21.56
C ASP A 25 -0.31 0.35 22.14
N LYS A 26 0.64 0.73 21.29
CA LYS A 26 2.06 0.97 21.63
C LYS A 26 2.75 -0.22 22.31
N GLY A 27 2.51 -1.43 21.79
CA GLY A 27 3.09 -2.67 22.32
C GLY A 27 2.47 -3.16 23.63
N GLN A 28 1.41 -2.50 24.12
CA GLN A 28 0.63 -2.99 25.26
C GLN A 28 -0.66 -3.65 24.78
N LEU A 29 -0.88 -4.89 25.22
CA LEU A 29 -2.12 -5.61 24.98
C LEU A 29 -3.28 -4.97 25.75
N LYS A 30 -4.41 -4.79 25.08
CA LYS A 30 -5.63 -4.23 25.64
C LYS A 30 -6.79 -5.14 25.32
N VAL A 31 -7.66 -5.34 26.30
CA VAL A 31 -8.94 -6.03 26.15
C VAL A 31 -10.05 -5.05 26.39
N ASN A 32 -11.06 -5.09 25.52
CA ASN A 32 -12.25 -4.27 25.63
C ASN A 32 -12.98 -4.60 26.94
N PRO A 33 -13.26 -3.60 27.80
CA PRO A 33 -13.95 -3.85 29.07
C PRO A 33 -15.31 -4.55 28.93
N LYS A 34 -15.99 -4.38 27.78
CA LYS A 34 -17.27 -5.04 27.48
C LYS A 34 -17.12 -6.54 27.21
N TYR A 35 -15.94 -6.99 26.79
CA TYR A 35 -15.68 -8.33 26.29
C TYR A 35 -14.60 -9.07 27.09
N LYS A 36 -14.48 -8.75 28.39
CA LYS A 36 -13.54 -9.43 29.31
C LYS A 36 -13.76 -10.95 29.41
N SER A 37 -14.94 -11.44 29.03
CA SER A 37 -15.25 -12.87 28.99
C SER A 37 -14.34 -13.68 28.06
N ILE A 38 -13.60 -13.04 27.15
CA ILE A 38 -12.58 -13.71 26.34
C ILE A 38 -11.46 -14.33 27.19
N HIS A 39 -11.18 -13.79 28.38
CA HIS A 39 -10.22 -14.36 29.31
C HIS A 39 -10.66 -15.69 29.93
N ASN A 40 -11.96 -16.01 29.90
CA ASN A 40 -12.47 -17.32 30.34
C ASN A 40 -11.97 -18.48 29.48
N TYR A 41 -11.31 -18.21 28.35
CA TYR A 41 -10.69 -19.21 27.48
C TYR A 41 -9.16 -19.22 27.61
N CYS A 42 -8.60 -18.48 28.56
CA CYS A 42 -7.16 -18.28 28.70
C CYS A 42 -6.49 -19.28 29.65
N HIS A 43 -6.59 -20.57 29.32
CA HIS A 43 -6.15 -21.65 30.20
C HIS A 43 -4.82 -22.25 29.73
N TYR A 44 -3.71 -21.58 30.07
CA TYR A 44 -2.35 -22.06 29.82
C TYR A 44 -1.65 -22.40 31.14
N GLU A 45 -0.76 -23.40 31.15
CA GLU A 45 -0.08 -23.89 32.37
C GLU A 45 0.63 -22.78 33.17
N ASN A 46 1.15 -21.75 32.48
CA ASN A 46 1.86 -20.63 33.10
C ASN A 46 0.96 -19.53 33.70
N ASN A 47 -0.37 -19.60 33.54
CA ASN A 47 -1.30 -18.52 33.96
C ASN A 47 -1.88 -18.72 35.37
N SER A 48 -1.18 -19.47 36.24
CA SER A 48 -1.73 -20.12 37.45
C SER A 48 -2.23 -19.18 38.57
N ARG A 49 -2.31 -17.86 38.38
CA ARG A 49 -2.73 -16.92 39.43
C ARG A 49 -3.82 -15.91 39.04
N ASP A 50 -3.97 -15.55 37.76
CA ASP A 50 -4.89 -14.45 37.35
C ASP A 50 -5.91 -14.80 36.25
N ASN A 51 -5.91 -16.02 35.67
CA ASN A 51 -6.77 -16.43 34.54
C ASN A 51 -6.79 -15.45 33.35
N ASN A 52 -5.76 -14.62 33.20
CA ASN A 52 -5.67 -13.60 32.15
C ASN A 52 -4.62 -13.98 31.12
N CYS A 53 -4.83 -13.54 29.88
CA CYS A 53 -3.86 -13.70 28.80
C CYS A 53 -2.82 -12.58 28.88
N HIS A 54 -1.56 -12.95 28.66
CA HIS A 54 -0.42 -12.07 28.83
C HIS A 54 0.11 -11.52 27.50
N ASP A 55 -0.24 -12.14 26.38
CA ASP A 55 0.13 -11.68 25.05
C ASP A 55 -1.03 -11.78 24.04
N TYR A 56 -0.83 -11.15 22.88
CA TYR A 56 -1.80 -11.11 21.79
C TYR A 56 -2.10 -12.50 21.22
N PHE A 57 -1.11 -13.38 21.14
CA PHE A 57 -1.26 -14.71 20.54
C PHE A 57 -2.10 -15.64 21.41
N GLN A 58 -1.95 -15.55 22.73
CA GLN A 58 -2.82 -16.22 23.68
C GLN A 58 -4.28 -15.77 23.50
N LEU A 59 -4.53 -14.46 23.33
CA LEU A 59 -5.87 -13.94 23.06
C LEU A 59 -6.41 -14.32 21.68
N ALA A 60 -5.55 -14.41 20.66
CA ALA A 60 -5.94 -14.90 19.34
C ALA A 60 -6.40 -16.37 19.42
N SER A 61 -5.69 -17.21 20.17
CA SER A 61 -6.12 -18.59 20.46
C SER A 61 -7.42 -18.64 21.27
N CYS A 62 -7.59 -17.80 22.29
CA CYS A 62 -8.87 -17.65 22.99
C CYS A 62 -10.01 -17.23 22.04
N GLY A 63 -9.71 -16.36 21.07
CA GLY A 63 -10.62 -15.94 20.01
C GLY A 63 -11.08 -17.11 19.15
N VAL A 64 -10.16 -17.99 18.75
CA VAL A 64 -10.48 -19.24 18.04
C VAL A 64 -11.44 -20.10 18.85
N ILE A 65 -11.15 -20.38 20.12
CA ILE A 65 -12.03 -21.20 20.98
C ILE A 65 -13.39 -20.53 21.16
N TYR A 66 -13.40 -19.20 21.35
CA TYR A 66 -14.64 -18.42 21.46
C TYR A 66 -15.48 -18.51 20.18
N LEU A 67 -14.86 -18.37 19.01
CA LEU A 67 -15.54 -18.53 17.72
C LEU A 67 -16.12 -19.94 17.61
N LEU A 68 -15.32 -20.96 17.86
CA LEU A 68 -15.71 -22.38 17.79
C LEU A 68 -16.93 -22.68 18.66
N LYS A 69 -16.99 -22.08 19.86
CA LYS A 69 -18.10 -22.25 20.79
C LYS A 69 -19.36 -21.48 20.40
N ASN A 70 -19.22 -20.21 20.01
CA ASN A 70 -20.37 -19.32 19.86
C ASN A 70 -21.00 -19.35 18.47
N LEU A 71 -20.25 -19.74 17.44
CA LEU A 71 -20.73 -19.78 16.07
C LEU A 71 -21.37 -21.12 15.69
N LYS A 72 -21.25 -22.17 16.52
CA LYS A 72 -22.00 -23.44 16.32
C LYS A 72 -23.52 -23.22 16.21
N LYS A 73 -24.05 -22.17 16.84
CA LYS A 73 -25.47 -21.80 16.75
C LYS A 73 -25.94 -21.62 15.30
N TYR A 74 -25.06 -21.30 14.36
CA TYR A 74 -25.37 -21.08 12.95
C TYR A 74 -25.72 -22.36 12.16
N GLY A 75 -25.48 -23.55 12.73
CA GLY A 75 -25.83 -24.83 12.09
C GLY A 75 -25.08 -25.13 10.79
N LEU A 76 -23.91 -24.51 10.60
CA LEU A 76 -23.00 -24.81 9.49
C LEU A 76 -22.39 -26.20 9.66
N GLU A 77 -22.04 -26.82 8.54
CA GLU A 77 -21.19 -28.02 8.54
C GLU A 77 -19.82 -27.69 9.15
N TYR A 78 -19.25 -28.65 9.87
CA TYR A 78 -18.07 -28.44 10.70
C TYR A 78 -16.82 -28.05 9.89
N ASP A 79 -16.70 -28.56 8.67
CA ASP A 79 -15.65 -28.21 7.70
C ASP A 79 -15.74 -26.73 7.29
N LYS A 80 -16.91 -26.26 6.83
CA LYS A 80 -17.10 -24.87 6.43
C LYS A 80 -16.94 -23.92 7.61
N PHE A 81 -17.35 -24.37 8.78
CA PHE A 81 -17.17 -23.63 10.01
C PHE A 81 -15.70 -23.46 10.39
N ALA A 82 -14.93 -24.55 10.39
CA ALA A 82 -13.51 -24.52 10.66
C ALA A 82 -12.76 -23.61 9.68
N GLU A 83 -13.18 -23.59 8.40
CA GLU A 83 -12.59 -22.73 7.36
C GLU A 83 -12.66 -21.24 7.73
N TYR A 84 -13.83 -20.73 8.12
CA TYR A 84 -13.97 -19.32 8.53
C TYR A 84 -13.14 -18.96 9.75
N VAL A 85 -13.05 -19.86 10.72
CA VAL A 85 -12.25 -19.66 11.93
C VAL A 85 -10.75 -19.60 11.58
N ILE A 86 -10.30 -20.46 10.66
CA ILE A 86 -8.92 -20.46 10.14
C ILE A 86 -8.62 -19.17 9.37
N LEU A 87 -9.52 -18.74 8.47
CA LEU A 87 -9.37 -17.48 7.73
C LEU A 87 -9.31 -16.26 8.65
N TRP A 88 -10.16 -16.22 9.68
CA TRP A 88 -10.14 -15.17 10.70
C TRP A 88 -8.84 -15.16 11.50
N LEU A 89 -8.36 -16.34 11.92
CA LEU A 89 -7.10 -16.47 12.62
C LEU A 89 -5.95 -15.96 11.75
N ASN A 90 -5.90 -16.40 10.49
CA ASN A 90 -4.88 -15.98 9.54
C ASN A 90 -4.87 -14.47 9.33
N TYR A 91 -6.05 -13.87 9.16
CA TYR A 91 -6.21 -12.42 9.02
C TYR A 91 -5.63 -11.67 10.22
N ASN A 92 -5.94 -12.10 11.44
CA ASN A 92 -5.45 -11.46 12.67
C ASN A 92 -3.94 -11.66 12.88
N LEU A 93 -3.43 -12.85 12.61
CA LEU A 93 -1.99 -13.13 12.69
C LEU A 93 -1.18 -12.35 11.65
N ASN A 94 -1.74 -12.10 10.46
CA ASN A 94 -1.10 -11.31 9.43
C ASN A 94 -1.08 -9.80 9.73
N ILE A 95 -1.98 -9.31 10.59
CA ILE A 95 -1.97 -7.91 11.06
C ILE A 95 -0.86 -7.67 12.11
N LYS A 96 -0.45 -8.72 12.82
CA LYS A 96 0.51 -8.64 13.92
C LYS A 96 1.96 -8.49 13.41
N THR A 97 2.60 -7.36 13.71
CA THR A 97 3.95 -6.98 13.22
C THR A 97 5.11 -7.86 13.70
N ASN A 98 4.90 -8.76 14.67
CA ASN A 98 5.93 -9.64 15.24
C ASN A 98 5.50 -11.11 15.21
N ASN A 99 4.77 -11.51 14.17
CA ASN A 99 4.43 -12.91 13.97
C ASN A 99 5.63 -13.65 13.33
N GLU A 100 6.20 -14.61 14.04
CA GLU A 100 7.34 -15.42 13.59
C GLU A 100 6.91 -16.75 12.94
N PHE A 101 5.60 -17.03 12.87
CA PHE A 101 5.09 -18.30 12.36
C PHE A 101 5.24 -18.42 10.85
N THR A 102 5.78 -19.55 10.38
CA THR A 102 5.91 -19.84 8.94
C THR A 102 4.61 -20.38 8.32
N ASN A 103 3.78 -21.02 9.14
CA ASN A 103 2.45 -21.54 8.79
C ASN A 103 1.55 -21.51 10.05
N LEU A 104 0.25 -21.72 9.86
CA LEU A 104 -0.69 -21.69 10.99
C LEU A 104 -0.53 -22.88 11.94
N ASN A 105 0.03 -24.01 11.47
CA ASN A 105 0.32 -25.17 12.31
C ASN A 105 1.32 -24.82 13.45
N GLU A 106 2.32 -23.98 13.20
CA GLU A 106 3.24 -23.55 14.26
C GLU A 106 2.52 -22.73 15.34
N PHE A 107 1.63 -21.81 14.94
CA PHE A 107 0.77 -21.07 15.88
C PHE A 107 -0.12 -22.04 16.65
N TYR A 108 -0.75 -22.96 15.92
CA TYR A 108 -1.67 -23.94 16.43
C TYR A 108 -1.02 -24.81 17.51
N THR A 109 0.13 -25.41 17.24
CA THR A 109 0.85 -26.24 18.21
C THR A 109 1.33 -25.42 19.40
N LYS A 110 1.78 -24.17 19.20
CA LYS A 110 2.31 -23.35 20.29
C LYS A 110 1.20 -22.78 21.20
N TYR A 111 0.10 -22.32 20.63
CA TYR A 111 -0.92 -21.53 21.33
C TYR A 111 -2.32 -22.15 21.37
N ILE A 112 -2.69 -23.03 20.45
CA ILE A 112 -4.01 -23.67 20.46
C ILE A 112 -3.94 -25.02 21.19
N GLU A 113 -3.03 -25.92 20.82
CA GLU A 113 -2.90 -27.25 21.44
C GLU A 113 -2.54 -27.18 22.93
N ASN A 114 -1.73 -26.19 23.31
CA ASN A 114 -1.30 -25.96 24.71
C ASN A 114 -2.34 -25.21 25.55
N ASN A 115 -3.49 -24.84 24.99
CA ASN A 115 -4.58 -24.23 25.74
C ASN A 115 -5.52 -25.34 26.24
N ASN A 116 -5.67 -25.48 27.56
CA ASN A 116 -6.46 -26.55 28.15
C ASN A 116 -7.94 -26.51 27.73
N CYS A 117 -8.49 -25.32 27.45
CA CYS A 117 -9.86 -25.19 26.94
C CYS A 117 -10.06 -25.78 25.54
N TYR A 118 -8.98 -25.99 24.78
CA TYR A 118 -9.07 -26.49 23.42
C TYR A 118 -9.46 -27.97 23.37
N ASN A 119 -9.06 -28.75 24.37
CA ASN A 119 -9.41 -30.17 24.46
C ASN A 119 -10.79 -30.40 25.10
N ASP A 120 -11.49 -29.34 25.51
CA ASP A 120 -12.83 -29.45 26.08
C ASP A 120 -13.83 -29.98 25.04
N LYS A 121 -14.73 -30.85 25.49
CA LYS A 121 -15.85 -31.33 24.69
C LYS A 121 -16.88 -30.23 24.47
N ILE A 122 -17.46 -30.20 23.27
CA ILE A 122 -18.51 -29.25 22.92
C ILE A 122 -19.82 -29.77 23.50
N LYS A 123 -20.44 -29.01 24.41
CA LYS A 123 -21.71 -29.40 25.04
C LYS A 123 -22.80 -29.61 23.97
N GLY A 124 -23.40 -30.81 23.97
CA GLY A 124 -24.51 -31.16 23.09
C GLY A 124 -24.12 -31.79 21.74
N ASP A 125 -22.84 -32.14 21.55
CA ASP A 125 -22.42 -33.09 20.52
C ASP A 125 -21.82 -34.33 21.17
N ASP A 126 -22.13 -35.50 20.64
CA ASP A 126 -21.60 -36.77 21.15
C ASP A 126 -20.10 -36.83 20.85
N ASP A 127 -19.29 -36.49 21.86
CA ASP A 127 -17.84 -36.64 21.93
C ASP A 127 -16.95 -35.72 21.08
N LEU A 128 -17.50 -34.81 20.26
CA LEU A 128 -16.71 -33.88 19.45
C LEU A 128 -16.07 -32.74 20.30
N SER A 129 -14.75 -32.60 20.19
CA SER A 129 -13.96 -31.53 20.80
C SER A 129 -13.70 -30.37 19.83
N TYR A 130 -13.26 -29.20 20.33
CA TYR A 130 -12.79 -28.12 19.45
C TYR A 130 -11.58 -28.56 18.59
N LYS A 131 -10.81 -29.53 19.12
CA LYS A 131 -9.76 -30.22 18.40
C LYS A 131 -10.23 -30.94 17.15
N ASP A 132 -11.33 -31.66 17.27
CA ASP A 132 -11.87 -32.43 16.15
C ASP A 132 -12.36 -31.50 15.03
N ILE A 133 -13.01 -30.38 15.36
CA ILE A 133 -13.50 -29.41 14.37
C ILE A 133 -12.36 -28.79 13.55
N ILE A 134 -11.34 -28.26 14.23
CA ILE A 134 -10.21 -27.63 13.54
C ILE A 134 -9.46 -28.66 12.67
N ASN A 135 -9.29 -29.88 13.19
CA ASN A 135 -8.55 -30.92 12.47
C ASN A 135 -9.22 -31.37 11.16
N ILE A 136 -10.52 -31.11 10.97
CA ILE A 136 -11.20 -31.32 9.67
C ILE A 136 -10.48 -30.52 8.56
N ASN A 137 -10.03 -29.31 8.88
CA ASN A 137 -9.30 -28.42 7.98
C ASN A 137 -7.83 -28.29 8.35
N LYS A 138 -7.23 -29.36 8.87
CA LYS A 138 -5.81 -29.38 9.25
C LYS A 138 -4.88 -29.01 8.09
N ASP A 139 -5.24 -29.42 6.87
CA ASP A 139 -4.45 -29.10 5.69
C ASP A 139 -4.46 -27.60 5.37
N LEU A 140 -5.57 -26.89 5.65
CA LEU A 140 -5.63 -25.43 5.58
C LEU A 140 -4.73 -24.76 6.63
N MET A 141 -4.59 -25.35 7.82
CA MET A 141 -3.64 -24.87 8.83
C MET A 141 -2.18 -25.15 8.45
N GLY A 142 -1.94 -26.21 7.69
CA GLY A 142 -0.62 -26.52 7.13
C GLY A 142 -0.21 -25.65 5.94
N MET A 143 -1.12 -24.83 5.41
CA MET A 143 -0.80 -23.91 4.34
C MET A 143 0.22 -22.86 4.81
N ASP A 144 1.20 -22.57 3.95
CA ASP A 144 2.17 -21.51 4.18
C ASP A 144 1.45 -20.18 4.46
N ILE A 145 1.87 -19.46 5.51
CA ILE A 145 1.15 -18.26 5.98
C ILE A 145 1.13 -17.16 4.90
N LYS A 146 2.13 -17.11 4.02
CA LYS A 146 2.18 -16.17 2.88
C LYS A 146 1.19 -16.58 1.78
N GLU A 147 0.92 -17.87 1.63
CA GLU A 147 -0.05 -18.36 0.65
C GLU A 147 -1.48 -18.12 1.12
N ILE A 148 -1.82 -18.50 2.36
CA ILE A 148 -3.17 -18.25 2.89
C ILE A 148 -3.43 -16.74 3.08
N SER A 149 -2.40 -15.93 3.34
CA SER A 149 -2.57 -14.47 3.49
C SER A 149 -2.95 -13.72 2.23
N LYS A 150 -2.78 -14.31 1.03
CA LYS A 150 -3.34 -13.78 -0.23
C LYS A 150 -4.86 -13.56 -0.14
N PHE A 151 -5.55 -14.40 0.63
CA PHE A 151 -7.00 -14.33 0.82
C PHE A 151 -7.43 -13.31 1.89
N ASN A 152 -6.50 -12.77 2.69
CA ASN A 152 -6.85 -11.87 3.81
C ASN A 152 -7.51 -10.57 3.35
N TYR A 153 -7.09 -10.02 2.21
CA TYR A 153 -7.65 -8.79 1.69
C TYR A 153 -9.10 -8.95 1.19
N PRO A 154 -9.41 -9.90 0.27
CA PRO A 154 -10.80 -10.15 -0.12
C PRO A 154 -11.66 -10.63 1.05
N PHE A 155 -11.12 -11.45 1.96
CA PHE A 155 -11.81 -11.83 3.19
C PHE A 155 -12.16 -10.61 4.05
N ASN A 156 -11.23 -9.69 4.30
CA ASN A 156 -11.48 -8.44 5.04
C ASN A 156 -12.54 -7.56 4.36
N ILE A 157 -12.58 -7.51 3.03
CA ILE A 157 -13.64 -6.77 2.34
C ILE A 157 -15.01 -7.38 2.65
N LEU A 158 -15.18 -8.71 2.53
CA LEU A 158 -16.43 -9.37 2.89
C LEU A 158 -16.79 -9.14 4.35
N PHE A 159 -15.78 -9.27 5.21
CA PHE A 159 -15.87 -9.01 6.64
C PHE A 159 -16.45 -7.64 6.96
N TYR A 160 -15.91 -6.60 6.34
CA TYR A 160 -16.35 -5.23 6.49
C TYR A 160 -17.76 -5.02 5.90
N LEU A 161 -18.02 -5.51 4.69
CA LEU A 161 -19.29 -5.27 3.99
C LEU A 161 -20.47 -6.01 4.62
N TYR A 162 -20.26 -7.20 5.19
CA TYR A 162 -21.26 -7.89 6.00
C TYR A 162 -21.45 -7.23 7.37
N TYR A 163 -20.41 -6.65 7.96
CA TYR A 163 -20.56 -5.90 9.21
C TYR A 163 -21.37 -4.61 9.02
N GLU A 164 -21.04 -3.82 7.99
CA GLU A 164 -21.77 -2.61 7.63
C GLU A 164 -23.25 -2.88 7.37
N TYR A 165 -23.61 -4.12 6.99
CA TYR A 165 -24.99 -4.55 6.81
C TYR A 165 -25.88 -4.46 8.03
N HIS A 166 -25.31 -4.56 9.21
CA HIS A 166 -26.08 -4.49 10.44
C HIS A 166 -26.33 -3.06 10.93
N HIS A 167 -25.85 -2.04 10.19
CA HIS A 167 -26.04 -0.63 10.54
C HIS A 167 -27.10 0.06 9.67
N GLU A 168 -27.84 1.01 10.24
CA GLU A 168 -28.99 1.66 9.58
C GLU A 168 -28.62 2.59 8.41
N TYR A 169 -27.39 3.14 8.39
CA TYR A 169 -26.96 4.11 7.38
C TYR A 169 -25.85 3.57 6.48
N TRP A 170 -26.15 3.46 5.19
CA TRP A 170 -25.26 2.85 4.20
C TRP A 170 -24.64 3.88 3.25
N ASN A 171 -23.31 3.89 3.15
CA ASN A 171 -22.63 4.65 2.09
C ASN A 171 -22.37 3.76 0.86
N CYS A 172 -23.29 3.78 -0.11
CA CYS A 172 -23.15 2.96 -1.31
C CYS A 172 -21.92 3.29 -2.16
N GLU A 173 -21.52 4.56 -2.27
CA GLU A 173 -20.32 4.93 -3.04
C GLU A 173 -19.07 4.23 -2.47
N LYS A 174 -18.90 4.30 -1.15
CA LYS A 174 -17.79 3.64 -0.43
C LYS A 174 -17.85 2.12 -0.59
N ASN A 175 -19.03 1.53 -0.40
CA ASN A 175 -19.20 0.08 -0.33
C ASN A 175 -19.17 -0.57 -1.72
N VAL A 176 -19.65 0.11 -2.76
CA VAL A 176 -19.39 -0.27 -4.16
C VAL A 176 -17.89 -0.17 -4.48
N GLY A 177 -17.17 0.80 -3.93
CA GLY A 177 -15.70 0.88 -4.03
C GLY A 177 -15.02 -0.37 -3.47
N TYR A 178 -15.38 -0.81 -2.27
CA TYR A 178 -14.86 -2.07 -1.71
C TYR A 178 -15.28 -3.30 -2.52
N ALA A 179 -16.53 -3.35 -2.99
CA ALA A 179 -17.01 -4.45 -3.82
C ALA A 179 -16.21 -4.56 -5.13
N LYS A 180 -15.90 -3.43 -5.80
CA LYS A 180 -15.01 -3.40 -6.97
C LYS A 180 -13.61 -3.93 -6.64
N ASN A 181 -13.05 -3.56 -5.49
CA ASN A 181 -11.76 -4.09 -5.05
C ASN A 181 -11.82 -5.60 -4.80
N PHE A 182 -12.93 -6.12 -4.25
CA PHE A 182 -13.13 -7.56 -4.10
C PHE A 182 -13.09 -8.26 -5.45
N VAL A 183 -13.86 -7.78 -6.45
CA VAL A 183 -13.88 -8.38 -7.80
C VAL A 183 -12.50 -8.40 -8.43
N GLN A 184 -11.76 -7.29 -8.35
CA GLN A 184 -10.41 -7.21 -8.91
C GLN A 184 -9.44 -8.18 -8.22
N ASN A 185 -9.50 -8.30 -6.89
CA ASN A 185 -8.64 -9.26 -6.18
C ASN A 185 -9.05 -10.70 -6.46
N PHE A 186 -10.36 -10.96 -6.61
CA PHE A 186 -10.86 -12.26 -7.01
C PHE A 186 -10.33 -12.66 -8.40
N GLU A 187 -10.34 -11.75 -9.38
CA GLU A 187 -9.74 -11.94 -10.71
C GLU A 187 -8.26 -12.30 -10.62
N GLU A 188 -7.46 -11.51 -9.88
CA GLU A 188 -6.03 -11.78 -9.65
C GLU A 188 -5.81 -13.19 -9.05
N LEU A 189 -6.61 -13.57 -8.04
CA LEU A 189 -6.51 -14.89 -7.40
C LEU A 189 -6.98 -16.03 -8.31
N ASN A 190 -7.97 -15.79 -9.16
CA ASN A 190 -8.51 -16.77 -10.11
C ASN A 190 -7.50 -17.11 -11.21
N GLU A 191 -6.64 -16.15 -11.59
CA GLU A 191 -5.56 -16.34 -12.56
C GLU A 191 -4.29 -16.97 -11.97
N ASP A 192 -4.16 -17.05 -10.63
CA ASP A 192 -2.95 -17.59 -9.97
C ASP A 192 -2.66 -19.03 -10.44
N SER A 193 -1.38 -19.33 -10.64
CA SER A 193 -0.86 -20.69 -10.90
C SER A 193 -1.37 -21.76 -9.93
N LYS A 194 -1.65 -21.39 -8.68
CA LYS A 194 -2.10 -22.28 -7.60
C LYS A 194 -3.61 -22.50 -7.56
N ASN A 195 -4.38 -21.76 -8.36
CA ASN A 195 -5.81 -22.02 -8.54
C ASN A 195 -6.01 -23.27 -9.41
N ILE A 196 -5.75 -24.44 -8.82
CA ILE A 196 -5.81 -25.75 -9.46
C ILE A 196 -7.06 -26.47 -8.95
N GLU A 197 -7.79 -27.12 -9.86
CA GLU A 197 -9.02 -27.84 -9.53
C GLU A 197 -8.78 -28.85 -8.39
N GLY A 198 -9.62 -28.77 -7.35
CA GLY A 198 -9.50 -29.60 -6.14
C GLY A 198 -8.44 -29.16 -5.13
N SER A 199 -7.70 -28.08 -5.38
CA SER A 199 -6.73 -27.53 -4.42
C SER A 199 -7.40 -26.76 -3.28
N LEU A 200 -6.73 -26.71 -2.13
CA LEU A 200 -7.15 -25.87 -0.99
C LEU A 200 -7.24 -24.38 -1.37
N TYR A 201 -6.37 -23.93 -2.28
CA TYR A 201 -6.40 -22.56 -2.79
C TYR A 201 -7.73 -22.27 -3.50
N THR A 202 -8.14 -23.16 -4.40
CA THR A 202 -9.42 -23.08 -5.11
C THR A 202 -10.60 -23.21 -4.15
N GLN A 203 -10.49 -24.04 -3.11
CA GLN A 203 -11.52 -24.18 -2.07
C GLN A 203 -11.77 -22.84 -1.36
N ILE A 204 -10.72 -22.19 -0.82
CA ILE A 204 -10.86 -20.88 -0.15
C ILE A 204 -11.44 -19.85 -1.13
N LEU A 205 -10.92 -19.80 -2.36
CA LEU A 205 -11.38 -18.86 -3.37
C LEU A 205 -12.87 -19.07 -3.73
N SER A 206 -13.31 -20.33 -3.79
CA SER A 206 -14.71 -20.70 -3.98
C SER A 206 -15.59 -20.22 -2.82
N THR A 207 -15.15 -20.38 -1.58
CA THR A 207 -15.88 -19.88 -0.40
C THR A 207 -16.05 -18.36 -0.48
N LEU A 208 -14.97 -17.60 -0.71
CA LEU A 208 -15.05 -16.14 -0.82
C LEU A 208 -15.95 -15.70 -2.00
N SER A 209 -15.90 -16.40 -3.13
CA SER A 209 -16.77 -16.16 -4.28
C SER A 209 -18.25 -16.30 -3.92
N ASN A 210 -18.61 -17.45 -3.33
CA ASN A 210 -19.98 -17.76 -2.93
C ASN A 210 -20.50 -16.74 -1.91
N ASP A 211 -19.65 -16.33 -0.96
CA ASP A 211 -19.99 -15.34 0.04
C ASP A 211 -20.20 -13.96 -0.57
N TYR A 212 -19.38 -13.55 -1.54
CA TYR A 212 -19.60 -12.32 -2.28
C TYR A 212 -20.91 -12.34 -3.07
N ILE A 213 -21.23 -13.46 -3.74
CA ILE A 213 -22.50 -13.62 -4.46
C ILE A 213 -23.69 -13.49 -3.50
N ASN A 214 -23.61 -14.13 -2.34
CA ASN A 214 -24.63 -14.00 -1.29
C ASN A 214 -24.77 -12.56 -0.80
N LEU A 215 -23.65 -11.88 -0.52
CA LEU A 215 -23.61 -10.47 -0.13
C LEU A 215 -24.26 -9.58 -1.19
N LYS A 216 -23.89 -9.76 -2.47
CA LYS A 216 -24.45 -9.01 -3.59
C LYS A 216 -25.97 -9.18 -3.67
N ASN A 217 -26.47 -10.41 -3.53
CA ASN A 217 -27.91 -10.70 -3.56
C ASN A 217 -28.65 -10.00 -2.42
N ILE A 218 -28.09 -10.01 -1.21
CA ILE A 218 -28.66 -9.32 -0.04
C ILE A 218 -28.83 -7.81 -0.30
N TYR A 219 -27.86 -7.17 -0.95
CA TYR A 219 -27.91 -5.73 -1.24
C TYR A 219 -28.84 -5.41 -2.42
N TYR A 220 -28.93 -6.33 -3.37
CA TYR A 220 -29.87 -6.25 -4.48
C TYR A 220 -31.32 -6.30 -3.99
N GLU A 221 -31.67 -7.26 -3.13
CA GLU A 221 -33.02 -7.40 -2.57
C GLU A 221 -33.50 -6.15 -1.84
N LYS A 222 -32.60 -5.42 -1.18
CA LYS A 222 -32.92 -4.19 -0.49
C LYS A 222 -32.83 -2.93 -1.35
N ASN A 223 -32.52 -3.08 -2.64
CA ASN A 223 -32.41 -2.01 -3.63
C ASN A 223 -31.47 -0.86 -3.22
N TYR A 224 -30.39 -1.19 -2.50
CA TYR A 224 -29.51 -0.18 -1.90
C TYR A 224 -28.33 0.21 -2.80
N CYS A 225 -27.50 -0.76 -3.18
CA CYS A 225 -26.24 -0.50 -3.87
C CYS A 225 -26.03 -1.48 -5.03
N ASN A 226 -25.55 -0.99 -6.17
CA ASN A 226 -25.27 -1.84 -7.34
C ASN A 226 -23.84 -2.40 -7.27
N PHE A 227 -23.70 -3.58 -6.67
CA PHE A 227 -22.41 -4.28 -6.57
C PHE A 227 -22.04 -4.92 -7.91
N PRO A 228 -20.77 -4.83 -8.35
CA PRO A 228 -20.33 -5.47 -9.59
C PRO A 228 -20.48 -7.00 -9.51
N SER A 229 -20.76 -7.63 -10.66
CA SER A 229 -20.65 -9.09 -10.78
C SER A 229 -19.19 -9.52 -10.64
N ILE A 230 -18.99 -10.69 -10.05
CA ILE A 230 -17.69 -11.38 -10.11
C ILE A 230 -17.67 -12.30 -11.34
N PRO A 231 -16.50 -12.53 -11.94
CA PRO A 231 -16.35 -13.55 -12.98
C PRO A 231 -16.50 -14.96 -12.38
N ASP A 232 -16.74 -15.93 -13.25
CA ASP A 232 -16.81 -17.33 -12.85
C ASP A 232 -15.44 -17.83 -12.36
N LEU A 233 -15.45 -18.73 -11.38
CA LEU A 233 -14.25 -19.40 -10.89
C LEU A 233 -13.75 -20.37 -11.98
N THR A 234 -12.52 -20.17 -12.46
CA THR A 234 -11.93 -20.95 -13.55
C THR A 234 -10.63 -21.61 -13.09
N PRO A 235 -10.71 -22.67 -12.26
CA PRO A 235 -9.52 -23.37 -11.81
C PRO A 235 -8.83 -24.09 -12.96
N LYS A 236 -7.51 -24.12 -12.93
CA LYS A 236 -6.68 -24.82 -13.91
C LYS A 236 -6.83 -26.33 -13.68
N LYS A 237 -7.09 -27.06 -14.77
CA LYS A 237 -7.11 -28.53 -14.72
C LYS A 237 -5.71 -29.06 -14.48
N ILE A 238 -5.59 -30.09 -13.65
CA ILE A 238 -4.35 -30.84 -13.51
C ILE A 238 -4.12 -31.56 -14.84
N SER A 239 -3.16 -31.10 -15.66
CA SER A 239 -2.64 -31.96 -16.73
C SER A 239 -1.91 -33.11 -16.05
N ALA A 240 -2.39 -34.34 -16.21
CA ALA A 240 -1.69 -35.51 -15.72
C ALA A 240 -0.29 -35.56 -16.35
N GLN A 241 0.74 -35.19 -15.59
CA GLN A 241 2.13 -35.48 -15.94
C GLN A 241 2.52 -36.77 -15.24
N ASN A 242 2.79 -37.81 -16.04
CA ASN A 242 3.49 -39.01 -15.59
C ASN A 242 4.89 -38.64 -15.05
N PRO A 243 5.43 -39.36 -14.06
CA PRO A 243 6.71 -39.04 -13.46
C PRO A 243 7.87 -39.65 -14.26
N VAL A 244 8.60 -38.85 -15.03
CA VAL A 244 9.94 -39.15 -15.59
C VAL A 244 10.58 -37.77 -15.86
N GLY A 245 11.77 -37.39 -15.43
CA GLY A 245 13.04 -38.08 -15.24
C GLY A 245 14.09 -37.15 -15.86
N ASN A 246 15.16 -36.84 -15.13
CA ASN A 246 16.21 -35.90 -15.52
C ASN A 246 16.72 -36.12 -16.97
N SER A 247 16.80 -35.06 -17.77
CA SER A 247 17.93 -34.86 -18.68
C SER A 247 18.03 -33.40 -19.13
N VAL A 248 19.28 -32.93 -19.09
CA VAL A 248 19.79 -31.62 -19.49
C VAL A 248 19.86 -31.56 -21.02
N GLU A 249 19.45 -30.45 -21.63
CA GLU A 249 20.10 -29.96 -22.85
C GLU A 249 19.86 -28.45 -23.07
N ASN A 250 20.96 -27.73 -23.27
CA ASN A 250 21.04 -26.32 -23.60
C ASN A 250 20.81 -26.09 -25.09
N SER A 251 20.11 -25.03 -25.46
CA SER A 251 20.46 -24.25 -26.67
C SER A 251 19.88 -22.82 -26.66
N GLY A 252 20.78 -21.84 -26.67
CA GLY A 252 20.71 -20.59 -27.44
C GLY A 252 19.73 -19.49 -27.00
N LYS A 253 20.25 -18.48 -26.30
CA LYS A 253 19.70 -17.11 -26.33
C LYS A 253 20.80 -16.12 -26.70
N GLY A 254 20.52 -15.33 -27.73
CA GLY A 254 21.34 -14.22 -28.20
C GLY A 254 21.35 -13.06 -27.20
N ASP A 255 22.42 -12.28 -27.31
CA ASP A 255 22.90 -11.29 -26.34
C ASP A 255 21.92 -10.13 -26.06
N GLU A 256 21.53 -10.00 -24.80
CA GLU A 256 20.97 -8.78 -24.22
C GLU A 256 22.14 -7.98 -23.62
N GLN A 257 22.37 -6.76 -24.12
CA GLN A 257 23.37 -5.84 -23.58
C GLN A 257 23.06 -5.51 -22.12
N ILE A 258 23.87 -6.04 -21.21
CA ILE A 258 23.88 -5.66 -19.80
C ILE A 258 24.51 -4.27 -19.68
N LEU A 259 23.67 -3.23 -19.52
CA LEU A 259 24.13 -1.90 -19.11
C LEU A 259 24.60 -1.99 -17.65
N GLY A 260 25.89 -1.75 -17.41
CA GLY A 260 26.52 -1.88 -16.10
C GLY A 260 25.83 -1.09 -14.99
N GLN A 261 25.79 -1.66 -13.78
CA GLN A 261 25.18 -1.05 -12.59
C GLN A 261 25.67 0.40 -12.37
N PRO A 262 24.78 1.33 -12.00
CA PRO A 262 25.18 2.70 -11.70
C PRO A 262 26.09 2.75 -10.46
N SER A 263 27.10 3.64 -10.47
CA SER A 263 28.03 3.81 -9.35
C SER A 263 27.43 4.61 -8.17
N TYR A 264 26.32 5.32 -8.37
CA TYR A 264 25.62 6.08 -7.33
C TYR A 264 24.49 5.27 -6.67
N SER A 265 24.28 5.46 -5.37
CA SER A 265 23.19 4.81 -4.63
C SER A 265 21.88 5.57 -4.81
N ILE A 266 20.87 4.94 -5.42
CA ILE A 266 19.53 5.53 -5.57
C ILE A 266 18.86 5.84 -4.21
N GLU A 267 19.21 5.09 -3.16
CA GLU A 267 18.69 5.32 -1.82
C GLU A 267 19.20 6.63 -1.23
N ASP A 268 20.43 7.01 -1.56
CA ASP A 268 21.00 8.28 -1.13
C ASP A 268 20.32 9.46 -1.83
N VAL A 269 19.95 9.28 -3.11
CA VAL A 269 19.19 10.29 -3.87
C VAL A 269 17.85 10.55 -3.20
N TYR A 270 17.04 9.50 -3.02
CA TYR A 270 15.71 9.65 -2.40
C TYR A 270 15.76 10.03 -0.93
N LYS A 271 16.82 9.67 -0.19
CA LYS A 271 17.05 10.17 1.17
C LYS A 271 17.19 11.70 1.17
N GLU A 272 18.00 12.23 0.26
CA GLU A 272 18.25 13.67 0.17
C GLU A 272 16.99 14.41 -0.27
N ILE A 273 16.30 13.91 -1.31
CA ILE A 273 15.01 14.44 -1.79
C ILE A 273 13.98 14.51 -0.65
N ASN A 274 13.80 13.42 0.11
CA ASN A 274 12.84 13.39 1.23
C ASN A 274 13.25 14.33 2.39
N THR A 275 14.55 14.51 2.62
CA THR A 275 15.05 15.46 3.61
C THR A 275 14.70 16.89 3.20
N ILE A 276 14.94 17.24 1.94
CA ILE A 276 14.60 18.55 1.38
C ILE A 276 13.08 18.76 1.35
N ASP A 277 12.31 17.74 1.00
CA ASP A 277 10.84 17.81 0.99
C ASP A 277 10.27 18.18 2.36
N GLY A 278 10.80 17.58 3.43
CA GLY A 278 10.43 17.91 4.81
C GLY A 278 10.98 19.22 5.35
N ASN A 279 11.91 19.87 4.64
CA ASN A 279 12.56 21.12 5.06
C ASN A 279 11.82 22.38 4.61
N PHE A 280 10.97 22.31 3.58
CA PHE A 280 10.11 23.44 3.23
C PHE A 280 8.77 23.01 2.66
N GLY A 281 7.76 23.86 2.81
CA GLY A 281 6.40 23.56 2.36
C GLY A 281 5.39 24.62 2.81
N VAL A 282 4.11 24.33 2.59
CA VAL A 282 3.00 25.16 3.07
C VAL A 282 2.27 24.40 4.16
N ASN A 283 2.14 25.00 5.34
CA ASN A 283 1.33 24.48 6.44
C ASN A 283 0.04 25.30 6.57
N VAL A 284 -0.98 24.75 7.20
CA VAL A 284 -2.18 25.51 7.55
C VAL A 284 -2.11 25.93 9.01
N GLU A 285 -1.89 27.23 9.24
CA GLU A 285 -1.94 27.83 10.57
C GLU A 285 -3.14 28.77 10.66
N ASN A 286 -4.01 28.54 11.65
CA ASN A 286 -5.23 29.34 11.86
C ASN A 286 -6.11 29.46 10.60
N GLY A 287 -6.15 28.41 9.77
CA GLY A 287 -6.93 28.39 8.52
C GLY A 287 -6.30 29.16 7.36
N LYS A 288 -5.06 29.66 7.50
CA LYS A 288 -4.30 30.32 6.44
C LYS A 288 -3.08 29.48 6.04
N PRO A 289 -2.72 29.44 4.74
CA PRO A 289 -1.47 28.85 4.30
C PRO A 289 -0.30 29.69 4.81
N VAL A 290 0.67 29.03 5.45
CA VAL A 290 1.91 29.62 5.95
C VAL A 290 3.07 28.81 5.39
N GLU A 291 3.94 29.50 4.64
CA GLU A 291 5.17 28.93 4.10
C GLU A 291 6.19 28.73 5.22
N HIS A 292 6.94 27.64 5.17
CA HIS A 292 8.04 27.39 6.11
C HIS A 292 9.27 26.88 5.38
N ALA A 293 10.44 27.22 5.91
CA ALA A 293 11.73 26.66 5.53
C ALA A 293 12.59 26.44 6.78
N LYS A 294 13.31 25.32 6.84
CA LYS A 294 14.18 24.96 7.97
C LYS A 294 15.36 24.11 7.49
N GLY A 295 16.36 23.95 8.36
CA GLY A 295 17.45 23.01 8.11
C GLY A 295 18.42 23.47 7.02
N PRO A 296 19.11 22.54 6.33
CA PRO A 296 20.24 22.84 5.43
C PRO A 296 19.90 23.73 4.25
N ILE A 297 18.65 23.74 3.78
CA ILE A 297 18.25 24.56 2.65
C ILE A 297 18.36 26.05 2.96
N THR A 298 18.34 26.49 4.23
CA THR A 298 18.41 27.93 4.51
C THR A 298 19.75 28.52 4.07
N LYS A 299 20.81 27.71 4.04
CA LYS A 299 22.17 28.09 3.61
C LYS A 299 22.23 28.69 2.21
N TYR A 300 21.37 28.30 1.28
CA TYR A 300 21.40 28.80 -0.10
C TYR A 300 20.33 29.86 -0.37
N CYS A 301 19.65 30.34 0.67
CA CYS A 301 18.73 31.45 0.57
C CYS A 301 19.50 32.78 0.35
N PRO A 302 18.92 33.75 -0.37
CA PRO A 302 19.65 34.94 -0.83
C PRO A 302 19.86 36.01 0.25
N TYR A 303 19.05 36.07 1.31
CA TYR A 303 19.12 37.14 2.31
C TYR A 303 19.88 36.72 3.56
N ILE A 304 20.85 37.53 3.98
CA ILE A 304 21.63 37.36 5.21
C ILE A 304 21.08 38.30 6.28
N THR A 305 20.65 37.77 7.42
CA THR A 305 20.24 38.60 8.57
C THR A 305 21.44 39.24 9.28
N ALA A 306 21.17 40.24 10.12
CA ALA A 306 22.17 40.82 11.03
C ALA A 306 22.85 39.77 11.94
N THR A 307 22.20 38.62 12.16
CA THR A 307 22.73 37.47 12.91
C THR A 307 23.49 36.45 12.04
N LYS A 308 23.80 36.79 10.77
CA LYS A 308 24.47 35.93 9.77
C LYS A 308 23.73 34.61 9.47
N SER A 309 22.41 34.62 9.58
CA SER A 309 21.57 33.49 9.14
C SER A 309 21.00 33.79 7.76
N ASN A 310 21.11 32.85 6.84
CA ASN A 310 20.48 32.95 5.53
C ASN A 310 18.98 32.63 5.67
N ILE A 311 18.10 33.40 5.02
CA ILE A 311 16.64 33.24 5.10
C ILE A 311 16.01 33.39 3.71
N CYS A 312 15.07 32.50 3.40
CA CYS A 312 14.21 32.57 2.22
C CYS A 312 12.95 33.36 2.56
N THR A 313 12.63 34.38 1.78
CA THR A 313 11.53 35.33 2.03
C THR A 313 10.21 34.90 1.37
N ASN A 314 10.27 33.95 0.44
CA ASN A 314 9.12 33.43 -0.30
C ASN A 314 9.38 31.99 -0.75
N TYR A 315 8.30 31.28 -1.13
CA TYR A 315 8.35 29.89 -1.56
C TYR A 315 9.27 29.63 -2.75
N ILE A 316 9.38 30.60 -3.67
CA ILE A 316 10.25 30.50 -4.84
C ILE A 316 11.71 30.40 -4.39
N GLU A 317 12.14 31.26 -3.47
CA GLU A 317 13.49 31.20 -2.89
C GLU A 317 13.71 29.86 -2.17
N MET A 318 12.71 29.35 -1.45
CA MET A 318 12.80 28.03 -0.79
C MET A 318 12.99 26.90 -1.81
N ALA A 319 12.22 26.90 -2.90
CA ALA A 319 12.31 25.91 -3.97
C ALA A 319 13.68 25.96 -4.67
N ASN A 320 14.16 27.16 -5.01
CA ASN A 320 15.50 27.36 -5.57
C ASN A 320 16.59 26.83 -4.64
N SER A 321 16.48 27.17 -3.36
CA SER A 321 17.46 26.78 -2.34
C SER A 321 17.47 25.27 -2.10
N GLY A 322 16.30 24.64 -2.14
CA GLY A 322 16.14 23.19 -2.08
C GLY A 322 16.84 22.48 -3.24
N VAL A 323 16.68 22.98 -4.47
CA VAL A 323 17.36 22.41 -5.64
C VAL A 323 18.89 22.55 -5.54
N ILE A 324 19.40 23.72 -5.14
CA ILE A 324 20.86 23.90 -4.92
C ILE A 324 21.36 22.93 -3.86
N ASN A 325 20.60 22.78 -2.76
CA ASN A 325 20.98 21.88 -1.68
C ASN A 325 21.03 20.42 -2.16
N LEU A 326 20.09 19.97 -2.99
CA LEU A 326 20.13 18.64 -3.61
C LEU A 326 21.41 18.45 -4.44
N LEU A 327 21.72 19.41 -5.31
CA LEU A 327 22.89 19.35 -6.17
C LEU A 327 24.19 19.33 -5.36
N ASP A 328 24.34 20.22 -4.36
CA ASP A 328 25.56 20.31 -3.54
C ASP A 328 25.78 19.07 -2.69
N ASN A 329 24.70 18.39 -2.25
CA ASN A 329 24.78 17.19 -1.43
C ASN A 329 25.00 15.88 -2.23
N LEU A 330 24.61 15.86 -3.51
CA LEU A 330 24.72 14.66 -4.35
C LEU A 330 25.85 14.72 -5.39
N LYS A 331 26.44 15.90 -5.65
CA LYS A 331 27.45 16.09 -6.71
C LYS A 331 28.62 15.11 -6.70
N ASP A 332 29.12 14.76 -5.51
CA ASP A 332 30.29 13.90 -5.33
C ASP A 332 29.93 12.42 -5.43
N LYS A 333 28.62 12.10 -5.40
CA LYS A 333 28.11 10.73 -5.48
C LYS A 333 27.85 10.26 -6.91
N PHE A 334 27.84 11.17 -7.89
CA PHE A 334 27.36 10.88 -9.24
C PHE A 334 28.45 10.55 -10.27
N ASP A 335 29.72 10.35 -9.90
CA ASP A 335 30.85 9.96 -10.79
C ASP A 335 30.72 10.43 -12.25
N SER A 336 30.51 11.75 -12.47
CA SER A 336 30.31 12.40 -13.78
C SER A 336 28.99 12.16 -14.55
N LYS A 337 28.02 11.41 -14.00
CA LYS A 337 26.64 11.25 -14.51
C LYS A 337 25.72 12.40 -14.11
N TYR A 338 26.11 13.63 -14.41
CA TYR A 338 25.33 14.82 -14.02
C TYR A 338 23.97 14.93 -14.71
N ASP A 339 23.81 14.30 -15.88
CA ASP A 339 22.52 14.14 -16.57
C ASP A 339 21.40 13.63 -15.65
N LYS A 340 21.66 12.56 -14.88
CA LYS A 340 20.65 12.00 -13.96
C LYS A 340 20.44 12.90 -12.74
N LEU A 341 21.50 13.53 -12.24
CA LEU A 341 21.39 14.50 -11.15
C LEU A 341 20.49 15.69 -11.56
N ALA A 342 20.61 16.16 -12.81
CA ALA A 342 19.76 17.19 -13.37
C ALA A 342 18.29 16.75 -13.49
N GLU A 343 18.02 15.50 -13.91
CA GLU A 343 16.67 14.94 -13.96
C GLU A 343 15.98 14.99 -12.57
N TYR A 344 16.68 14.55 -11.51
CA TYR A 344 16.14 14.61 -10.14
C TYR A 344 15.92 16.04 -9.64
N ALA A 345 16.84 16.96 -9.97
CA ALA A 345 16.71 18.37 -9.61
C ALA A 345 15.46 19.00 -10.25
N ILE A 346 15.20 18.72 -11.53
CA ILE A 346 14.02 19.21 -12.26
C ILE A 346 12.74 18.57 -11.72
N LEU A 347 12.74 17.26 -11.43
CA LEU A 347 11.59 16.56 -10.82
C LEU A 347 11.24 17.15 -9.45
N LEU A 348 12.23 17.34 -8.58
CA LEU A 348 12.03 17.95 -7.26
C LEU A 348 11.45 19.36 -7.38
N LEU A 349 12.01 20.17 -8.29
CA LEU A 349 11.53 21.52 -8.53
C LEU A 349 10.06 21.52 -8.99
N SER A 350 9.74 20.73 -10.01
CA SER A 350 8.39 20.58 -10.54
C SER A 350 7.41 20.14 -9.45
N TYR A 351 7.78 19.13 -8.68
CA TYR A 351 6.97 18.58 -7.60
C TYR A 351 6.65 19.64 -6.54
N LYS A 352 7.66 20.42 -6.10
CA LYS A 352 7.46 21.43 -5.06
C LYS A 352 6.66 22.64 -5.56
N LEU A 353 6.94 23.14 -6.76
CA LEU A 353 6.12 24.21 -7.34
C LEU A 353 4.65 23.80 -7.50
N ASN A 354 4.40 22.54 -7.88
CA ASN A 354 3.04 22.00 -8.03
C ASN A 354 2.26 21.86 -6.71
N GLN A 355 2.94 21.78 -5.56
CA GLN A 355 2.27 21.76 -4.26
C GLN A 355 1.75 23.14 -3.83
N HIS A 356 2.32 24.22 -4.35
CA HIS A 356 1.92 25.57 -3.97
C HIS A 356 0.84 26.09 -4.91
N SER A 357 -0.34 26.41 -4.39
CA SER A 357 -1.52 26.80 -5.19
C SER A 357 -1.27 27.98 -6.14
N GLN A 358 -0.41 28.93 -5.75
CA GLN A 358 -0.02 30.07 -6.59
C GLN A 358 0.93 29.68 -7.73
N TYR A 359 1.73 28.62 -7.54
CA TYR A 359 2.83 28.28 -8.44
C TYR A 359 2.60 26.97 -9.21
N SER A 360 1.48 26.29 -9.00
CA SER A 360 1.18 25.00 -9.62
C SER A 360 1.01 25.05 -11.14
N SER A 361 0.75 26.23 -11.70
CA SER A 361 0.72 26.50 -13.14
C SER A 361 2.00 27.19 -13.66
N THR A 362 3.02 27.35 -12.82
CA THR A 362 4.25 28.06 -13.20
C THR A 362 4.98 27.28 -14.28
N ASN A 363 5.38 27.98 -15.34
CA ASN A 363 6.28 27.44 -16.32
C ASN A 363 7.68 27.24 -15.70
N LEU A 364 8.17 26.01 -15.67
CA LEU A 364 9.48 25.69 -15.08
C LEU A 364 10.61 26.43 -15.81
N ASN A 365 10.49 26.66 -17.12
CA ASN A 365 11.47 27.46 -17.87
C ASN A 365 11.49 28.92 -17.41
N ASP A 366 10.32 29.52 -17.18
CA ASP A 366 10.23 30.91 -16.71
C ASP A 366 10.80 31.03 -15.29
N PHE A 367 10.51 30.04 -14.44
CA PHE A 367 11.10 29.93 -13.11
C PHE A 367 12.62 29.82 -13.18
N TYR A 368 13.12 28.92 -14.02
CA TYR A 368 14.56 28.68 -14.17
C TYR A 368 15.28 29.93 -14.65
N THR A 369 14.79 30.55 -15.73
CA THR A 369 15.35 31.79 -16.31
C THR A 369 15.37 32.92 -15.27
N LYS A 370 14.29 33.06 -14.49
CA LYS A 370 14.14 34.16 -13.55
C LYS A 370 14.95 33.99 -12.27
N TYR A 371 15.03 32.76 -11.74
CA TYR A 371 15.52 32.53 -10.38
C TYR A 371 16.71 31.58 -10.25
N ILE A 372 16.99 30.78 -11.28
CA ILE A 372 18.11 29.82 -11.29
C ILE A 372 19.26 30.34 -12.16
N GLU A 373 18.99 30.73 -13.40
CA GLU A 373 20.00 31.07 -14.42
C GLU A 373 21.01 32.13 -13.95
N ASN A 374 20.54 33.12 -13.18
CA ASN A 374 21.37 34.26 -12.75
C ASN A 374 21.90 34.14 -11.31
N ASN A 375 21.54 33.08 -10.59
CA ASN A 375 21.85 32.94 -9.18
C ASN A 375 23.31 32.51 -8.96
N GLU A 376 24.03 33.22 -8.07
CA GLU A 376 25.47 33.00 -7.83
C GLU A 376 25.79 31.58 -7.35
N TYR A 377 24.89 30.96 -6.57
CA TYR A 377 25.10 29.58 -6.11
C TYR A 377 25.10 28.59 -7.28
N TYR A 378 24.35 28.85 -8.36
CA TYR A 378 24.32 27.98 -9.53
C TYR A 378 25.53 28.14 -10.44
N LYS A 379 26.28 29.24 -10.30
CA LYS A 379 27.57 29.47 -10.98
C LYS A 379 28.73 28.76 -10.27
N LYS A 380 28.49 28.15 -9.11
CA LYS A 380 29.49 27.39 -8.37
C LYS A 380 29.85 26.10 -9.13
N LYS A 381 31.15 25.81 -9.23
CA LYS A 381 31.68 24.60 -9.87
C LYS A 381 31.73 23.41 -8.92
N ILE A 382 31.45 22.22 -9.44
CA ILE A 382 31.36 20.99 -8.65
C ILE A 382 32.73 20.42 -8.26
N ASN A 383 33.75 20.53 -9.13
CA ASN A 383 35.07 19.91 -8.95
C ASN A 383 36.23 20.89 -9.21
N GLY A 384 36.23 22.03 -8.53
CA GLY A 384 37.26 23.07 -8.71
C GLY A 384 37.14 23.80 -10.06
N ASP A 385 38.23 24.43 -10.50
CA ASP A 385 38.19 25.41 -11.61
C ASP A 385 37.84 24.83 -12.98
N ASN A 386 37.93 23.50 -13.17
CA ASN A 386 37.61 22.82 -14.43
C ASN A 386 36.28 22.04 -14.39
N GLY A 387 35.53 22.08 -13.28
CA GLY A 387 34.25 21.38 -13.15
C GLY A 387 33.08 22.14 -13.75
N LEU A 388 32.02 21.41 -14.13
CA LEU A 388 30.73 22.00 -14.52
C LEU A 388 30.11 22.77 -13.36
N THR A 389 29.38 23.81 -13.71
CA THR A 389 28.50 24.56 -12.81
C THR A 389 27.16 23.85 -12.65
N TYR A 390 26.45 24.10 -11.54
CA TYR A 390 25.09 23.57 -11.38
C TYR A 390 24.14 24.05 -12.47
N LYS A 391 24.35 25.26 -13.00
CA LYS A 391 23.62 25.79 -14.15
C LYS A 391 23.82 24.91 -15.38
N GLU A 392 25.07 24.63 -15.76
CA GLU A 392 25.38 23.83 -16.94
C GLU A 392 24.76 22.43 -16.83
N ILE A 393 24.77 21.84 -15.64
CA ILE A 393 24.17 20.52 -15.39
C ILE A 393 22.67 20.54 -15.60
N ILE A 394 21.96 21.53 -15.06
CA ILE A 394 20.52 21.61 -15.28
C ILE A 394 20.19 21.94 -16.74
N ASP A 395 20.99 22.79 -17.39
CA ASP A 395 20.79 23.19 -18.79
C ASP A 395 20.86 21.99 -19.76
N GLU A 396 21.61 20.93 -19.44
CA GLU A 396 21.64 19.67 -20.21
C GLU A 396 20.26 18.99 -20.31
N LYS A 397 19.37 19.25 -19.34
CA LYS A 397 18.01 18.69 -19.27
C LYS A 397 16.91 19.74 -19.37
N LYS A 398 17.22 20.89 -19.99
CA LYS A 398 16.31 22.03 -20.13
C LYS A 398 15.03 21.70 -20.89
N ASP A 399 15.08 20.72 -21.78
CA ASP A 399 13.93 20.17 -22.50
C ASP A 399 12.85 19.57 -21.59
N LEU A 400 13.22 19.09 -20.39
CA LEU A 400 12.26 18.61 -19.39
C LEU A 400 11.45 19.73 -18.72
N MET A 401 11.88 20.98 -18.82
CA MET A 401 11.28 22.12 -18.10
C MET A 401 9.96 22.63 -18.69
N ASN A 402 9.34 21.93 -19.65
CA ASN A 402 7.97 22.23 -20.03
C ASN A 402 6.99 21.82 -18.91
N ALA A 403 6.47 22.82 -18.19
CA ALA A 403 5.63 22.64 -17.00
C ALA A 403 4.40 21.75 -17.19
N LYS A 404 3.79 21.73 -18.37
CA LYS A 404 2.56 20.95 -18.60
C LYS A 404 2.84 19.45 -18.60
N GLU A 405 3.94 19.04 -19.20
CA GLU A 405 4.27 17.61 -19.35
C GLU A 405 5.03 17.09 -18.13
N ILE A 406 5.98 17.88 -17.59
CA ILE A 406 6.73 17.50 -16.38
C ILE A 406 5.82 17.35 -15.15
N SER A 407 4.75 18.15 -15.04
CA SER A 407 3.83 18.06 -13.90
C SER A 407 3.09 16.73 -13.82
N LYS A 408 2.94 16.00 -14.94
CA LYS A 408 2.36 14.66 -14.97
C LYS A 408 3.22 13.63 -14.23
N PHE A 409 4.53 13.88 -14.10
CA PHE A 409 5.45 13.03 -13.35
C PHE A 409 5.40 13.28 -11.84
N ASN A 410 4.84 14.41 -11.39
CA ASN A 410 4.87 14.80 -9.98
C ASN A 410 4.17 13.77 -9.07
N TYR A 411 3.06 13.20 -9.52
CA TYR A 411 2.31 12.25 -8.72
C TYR A 411 3.04 10.89 -8.61
N PRO A 412 3.47 10.23 -9.71
CA PRO A 412 4.36 9.06 -9.65
C PRO A 412 5.65 9.29 -8.83
N PHE A 413 6.30 10.43 -9.03
CA PHE A 413 7.51 10.81 -8.30
C PHE A 413 7.25 10.92 -6.79
N SER A 414 6.14 11.54 -6.39
CA SER A 414 5.76 11.65 -4.97
C SER A 414 5.54 10.28 -4.33
N ILE A 415 5.01 9.32 -5.09
CA ILE A 415 4.80 7.95 -4.61
C ILE A 415 6.15 7.27 -4.37
N LEU A 416 7.13 7.43 -5.27
CA LEU A 416 8.49 6.93 -5.04
C LEU A 416 9.13 7.56 -3.80
N CYS A 417 8.99 8.88 -3.61
CA CYS A 417 9.49 9.55 -2.41
C CYS A 417 8.90 8.91 -1.13
N ILE A 418 7.58 8.69 -1.11
CA ILE A 418 6.89 8.02 0.01
C ILE A 418 7.42 6.61 0.22
N LEU A 419 7.59 5.83 -0.84
CA LEU A 419 8.07 4.45 -0.75
C LEU A 419 9.50 4.39 -0.20
N TYR A 420 10.43 5.15 -0.76
CA TYR A 420 11.81 5.21 -0.29
C TYR A 420 11.92 5.73 1.16
N ASN A 421 11.09 6.69 1.57
CA ASN A 421 11.08 7.20 2.95
C ASN A 421 10.46 6.20 3.94
N GLY A 422 9.32 5.62 3.55
CA GLY A 422 8.51 4.75 4.38
C GLY A 422 9.15 3.40 4.66
N ILE A 423 9.87 2.86 3.67
CA ILE A 423 10.59 1.59 3.79
C ILE A 423 11.82 1.73 4.72
N LYS A 424 12.51 2.88 4.65
CA LYS A 424 13.70 3.18 5.47
C LYS A 424 13.40 3.39 6.96
N THR A 425 12.29 4.05 7.28
CA THR A 425 11.93 4.41 8.68
C THR A 425 11.35 3.25 9.49
N ASN A 426 10.89 2.17 8.84
CA ASN A 426 10.17 1.06 9.49
C ASN A 426 10.88 -0.31 9.39
N ASN A 427 12.13 -0.36 8.93
CA ASN A 427 12.95 -1.58 8.85
C ASN A 427 12.20 -2.79 8.22
N ARG A 428 11.82 -2.65 6.93
CA ARG A 428 11.28 -3.69 6.02
C ARG A 428 9.78 -4.04 6.01
N TYR A 429 8.86 -3.25 6.58
CA TYR A 429 7.42 -3.54 6.46
C TYR A 429 6.70 -2.69 5.40
N CYS A 430 6.67 -3.19 4.16
CA CYS A 430 5.94 -2.59 3.02
C CYS A 430 4.41 -2.61 3.14
N ILE A 431 3.85 -3.34 4.11
CA ILE A 431 2.39 -3.55 4.26
C ILE A 431 1.63 -2.22 4.45
N ASN A 432 2.24 -1.24 5.12
CA ASN A 432 1.66 0.09 5.31
C ASN A 432 1.66 0.95 4.03
N TYR A 433 2.36 0.50 3.00
CA TYR A 433 2.54 1.22 1.74
C TYR A 433 2.08 0.41 0.51
N SER A 434 1.41 -0.74 0.69
CA SER A 434 1.09 -1.68 -0.39
C SER A 434 0.22 -1.12 -1.53
N ASN A 435 -0.56 -0.07 -1.28
CA ASN A 435 -1.35 0.60 -2.31
C ASN A 435 -0.51 1.52 -3.21
N TYR A 436 0.61 2.02 -2.71
CA TYR A 436 1.46 2.96 -3.43
C TYR A 436 2.12 2.32 -4.67
N PRO A 437 2.69 1.11 -4.63
CA PRO A 437 3.20 0.40 -5.80
C PRO A 437 2.15 0.21 -6.90
N LYS A 438 0.94 -0.25 -6.53
CA LYS A 438 -0.18 -0.42 -7.46
C LYS A 438 -0.61 0.93 -8.07
N THR A 439 -0.66 1.98 -7.26
CA THR A 439 -0.97 3.34 -7.75
C THR A 439 0.10 3.85 -8.70
N LEU A 440 1.38 3.64 -8.38
CA LEU A 440 2.49 4.02 -9.23
C LEU A 440 2.45 3.30 -10.57
N ALA A 441 2.21 1.99 -10.58
CA ALA A 441 2.11 1.21 -11.80
C ALA A 441 0.99 1.71 -12.73
N ASN A 442 -0.18 2.05 -12.17
CA ASN A 442 -1.29 2.60 -12.94
C ASN A 442 -0.97 3.98 -13.52
N GLU A 443 -0.35 4.87 -12.74
CA GLU A 443 0.02 6.20 -13.22
C GLU A 443 1.17 6.14 -14.23
N PHE A 444 2.09 5.20 -14.04
CA PHE A 444 3.15 4.90 -15.01
C PHE A 444 2.57 4.47 -16.35
N GLU A 445 1.58 3.56 -16.36
CA GLU A 445 0.93 3.13 -17.60
C GLU A 445 0.20 4.29 -18.31
N LYS A 446 -0.40 5.23 -17.55
CA LYS A 446 -0.98 6.44 -18.13
C LYS A 446 0.09 7.32 -18.80
N LEU A 447 1.22 7.55 -18.14
CA LEU A 447 2.35 8.29 -18.72
C LEU A 447 2.90 7.59 -19.97
N ASN A 448 3.02 6.26 -19.92
CA ASN A 448 3.54 5.45 -21.02
C ASN A 448 2.61 5.49 -22.26
N ASN A 449 1.31 5.68 -22.05
CA ASN A 449 0.31 5.83 -23.12
C ASN A 449 0.11 7.27 -23.62
N ASP A 450 0.65 8.28 -22.93
CA ASP A 450 0.49 9.67 -23.33
C ASP A 450 1.40 9.99 -24.53
N SER A 451 0.78 10.43 -25.64
CA SER A 451 1.50 10.75 -26.88
C SER A 451 2.52 11.87 -26.74
N ASN A 452 2.32 12.80 -25.80
CA ASN A 452 3.26 13.90 -25.55
C ASN A 452 4.49 13.43 -24.76
N ILE A 453 4.33 12.34 -23.99
CA ILE A 453 5.40 11.71 -23.22
C ILE A 453 6.14 10.70 -24.10
N ASN A 454 5.43 9.72 -24.67
CA ASN A 454 6.05 8.68 -25.50
C ASN A 454 6.54 9.20 -26.86
N GLY A 455 6.05 10.35 -27.34
CA GLY A 455 6.55 11.02 -28.54
C GLY A 455 7.81 11.86 -28.31
N ASN A 456 8.16 12.16 -27.05
CA ASN A 456 9.29 13.01 -26.69
C ASN A 456 10.43 12.18 -26.09
N ALA A 457 11.64 12.29 -26.66
CA ALA A 457 12.79 11.48 -26.23
C ALA A 457 13.17 11.70 -24.77
N SER A 458 13.15 12.95 -24.31
CA SER A 458 13.58 13.36 -22.98
C SER A 458 12.59 12.91 -21.91
N TYR A 459 11.29 13.03 -22.18
CA TYR A 459 10.26 12.50 -21.28
C TYR A 459 10.24 10.98 -21.24
N ARG A 460 10.58 10.28 -22.33
CA ARG A 460 10.80 8.82 -22.30
C ARG A 460 12.00 8.45 -21.43
N ILE A 461 13.10 9.20 -21.52
CA ILE A 461 14.27 8.99 -20.66
C ILE A 461 13.88 9.20 -19.19
N LEU A 462 13.15 10.28 -18.88
CA LEU A 462 12.67 10.54 -17.52
C LEU A 462 11.73 9.45 -17.01
N LEU A 463 10.84 8.93 -17.87
CA LEU A 463 9.96 7.81 -17.55
C LEU A 463 10.75 6.53 -17.31
N SER A 464 11.81 6.29 -18.10
CA SER A 464 12.76 5.21 -17.87
C SER A 464 13.48 5.37 -16.53
N THR A 465 13.91 6.57 -16.17
CA THR A 465 14.52 6.86 -14.87
C THR A 465 13.57 6.50 -13.72
N LEU A 466 12.29 6.88 -13.78
CA LEU A 466 11.32 6.47 -12.75
C LEU A 466 11.10 4.94 -12.71
N SER A 467 11.10 4.28 -13.87
CA SER A 467 10.98 2.82 -13.96
C SER A 467 12.18 2.12 -13.31
N ASP A 468 13.39 2.58 -13.65
CA ASP A 468 14.64 2.07 -13.08
C ASP A 468 14.68 2.27 -11.56
N ASP A 469 14.27 3.45 -11.08
CA ASP A 469 14.24 3.77 -9.66
C ASP A 469 13.24 2.91 -8.90
N TYR A 470 12.09 2.63 -9.50
CA TYR A 470 11.12 1.71 -8.97
C TYR A 470 11.64 0.26 -8.96
N ASN A 471 12.29 -0.19 -10.04
CA ASN A 471 12.90 -1.51 -10.11
C ASN A 471 14.08 -1.68 -9.14
N ASN A 472 14.86 -0.63 -8.91
CA ASN A 472 15.91 -0.64 -7.87
C ASN A 472 15.30 -0.73 -6.47
N LEU A 473 14.20 -0.04 -6.23
CA LEU A 473 13.45 -0.17 -4.98
C LEU A 473 12.92 -1.61 -4.79
N ILE A 474 12.43 -2.24 -5.86
CA ILE A 474 12.08 -3.67 -5.84
C ILE A 474 13.32 -4.50 -5.50
N ASN A 475 14.41 -4.40 -6.27
CA ASN A 475 15.59 -5.24 -6.09
C ASN A 475 16.22 -5.12 -4.69
N ASN A 476 16.24 -3.92 -4.12
CA ASN A 476 16.83 -3.69 -2.79
C ASN A 476 15.93 -4.20 -1.65
N TYR A 477 14.61 -4.17 -1.82
CA TYR A 477 13.65 -4.42 -0.74
C TYR A 477 12.74 -5.64 -0.94
N ASP A 478 12.76 -6.27 -2.11
CA ASP A 478 11.91 -7.41 -2.51
C ASP A 478 12.61 -8.77 -2.40
N ASN A 479 13.82 -8.82 -1.83
CA ASN A 479 14.55 -10.06 -1.57
C ASN A 479 13.77 -11.10 -0.71
N ASN A 480 12.63 -10.73 -0.12
CA ASN A 480 11.73 -11.60 0.65
C ASN A 480 10.23 -11.50 0.28
N LYS A 481 9.85 -10.91 -0.87
CA LYS A 481 8.46 -10.83 -1.37
C LYS A 481 7.42 -10.19 -0.42
N SER A 482 7.83 -9.23 0.42
CA SER A 482 6.97 -8.60 1.44
C SER A 482 5.99 -7.56 0.88
N CYS A 483 6.20 -7.06 -0.35
CA CYS A 483 5.66 -5.78 -0.78
C CYS A 483 4.72 -5.85 -2.00
N ASN A 484 4.63 -7.01 -2.66
CA ASN A 484 3.83 -7.26 -3.88
C ASN A 484 3.89 -6.09 -4.88
N PHE A 485 5.11 -5.65 -5.22
CA PHE A 485 5.32 -4.59 -6.21
C PHE A 485 4.91 -5.09 -7.60
N PRO A 486 3.94 -4.46 -8.28
CA PRO A 486 3.64 -4.82 -9.66
C PRO A 486 4.83 -4.53 -10.56
N THR A 487 5.08 -5.38 -11.55
CA THR A 487 6.03 -5.11 -12.62
C THR A 487 5.49 -3.99 -13.51
N LEU A 488 6.35 -3.03 -13.87
CA LEU A 488 5.99 -1.97 -14.82
C LEU A 488 6.07 -2.47 -16.27
N SER A 489 5.23 -1.92 -17.13
CA SER A 489 5.33 -2.17 -18.57
C SER A 489 6.62 -1.55 -19.14
N PRO A 490 7.22 -2.13 -20.20
CA PRO A 490 8.34 -1.48 -20.87
C PRO A 490 7.96 -0.10 -21.41
N VAL A 491 8.87 0.86 -21.33
CA VAL A 491 8.65 2.21 -21.86
C VAL A 491 8.46 2.14 -23.37
N LYS A 492 7.34 2.69 -23.86
CA LYS A 492 6.99 2.66 -25.28
C LYS A 492 7.93 3.57 -26.06
N THR A 493 8.60 3.00 -27.05
CA THR A 493 9.39 3.75 -28.03
C THR A 493 8.53 4.07 -29.23
N SER A 494 8.49 5.34 -29.63
CA SER A 494 7.92 5.70 -30.92
C SER A 494 8.84 5.24 -32.05
N SER A 495 8.47 4.20 -32.79
CA SER A 495 9.00 3.99 -34.15
C SER A 495 7.92 3.46 -35.07
N SER A 496 7.57 4.30 -36.05
CA SER A 496 7.10 3.97 -37.40
C SER A 496 6.43 2.60 -37.60
N SER A 497 5.11 2.61 -37.78
CA SER A 497 4.37 1.70 -38.68
C SER A 497 4.97 0.30 -38.89
N SER A 498 4.51 -0.69 -38.13
CA SER A 498 4.37 -2.05 -38.67
C SER A 498 3.16 -2.76 -38.06
N ILE A 499 2.14 -2.84 -38.90
CA ILE A 499 0.96 -3.70 -38.90
C ILE A 499 1.24 -5.10 -38.31
N ALA A 500 0.51 -5.46 -37.24
CA ALA A 500 0.09 -6.80 -36.76
C ALA A 500 0.07 -6.77 -35.22
N SER A 501 -1.07 -6.56 -34.54
CA SER A 501 -2.19 -7.49 -34.48
C SER A 501 -3.53 -6.74 -34.35
N LYS A 502 -4.42 -6.96 -35.33
CA LYS A 502 -5.85 -6.64 -35.21
C LYS A 502 -6.48 -7.62 -34.21
N LEU A 503 -7.18 -7.09 -33.20
CA LEU A 503 -8.53 -7.51 -32.76
C LEU A 503 -8.88 -6.83 -31.42
N ILE A 504 -9.52 -5.65 -31.44
CA ILE A 504 -10.62 -5.30 -30.52
C ILE A 504 -11.59 -4.36 -31.27
N PRO A 505 -12.92 -4.60 -31.29
CA PRO A 505 -13.90 -3.70 -31.89
C PRO A 505 -14.06 -2.42 -31.05
N GLY A 506 -14.10 -1.28 -31.72
CA GLY A 506 -14.22 0.02 -31.08
C GLY A 506 -15.55 0.26 -30.38
N LEU A 507 -15.47 0.82 -29.18
CA LEU A 507 -16.52 1.67 -28.60
C LEU A 507 -15.88 3.02 -28.28
N SER A 508 -16.36 4.05 -28.99
CA SER A 508 -15.99 5.45 -28.86
C SER A 508 -16.28 5.98 -27.44
N ILE A 509 -15.27 6.49 -26.73
CA ILE A 509 -15.40 7.14 -25.40
C ILE A 509 -15.14 8.65 -25.49
N SER A 510 -15.39 9.26 -26.65
CA SER A 510 -15.08 10.68 -26.89
C SER A 510 -16.03 11.67 -26.21
N SER A 511 -16.94 11.24 -25.33
CA SER A 511 -17.90 12.11 -24.64
C SER A 511 -17.62 12.33 -23.15
N VAL A 512 -16.55 11.76 -22.58
CA VAL A 512 -16.26 11.83 -21.14
C VAL A 512 -15.21 12.90 -20.78
N ILE A 513 -14.47 13.40 -21.76
CA ILE A 513 -13.27 14.23 -21.53
C ILE A 513 -13.58 15.62 -20.94
N SER A 514 -14.78 16.16 -21.13
CA SER A 514 -15.12 17.50 -20.61
C SER A 514 -15.59 17.53 -19.14
N ALA A 515 -15.83 16.38 -18.50
CA ALA A 515 -16.38 16.32 -17.13
C ALA A 515 -15.34 15.98 -16.03
N PHE A 516 -14.16 15.45 -16.38
CA PHE A 516 -13.20 14.92 -15.39
C PHE A 516 -12.03 15.85 -15.04
N LEU A 517 -11.81 16.93 -15.80
CA LEU A 517 -10.87 18.00 -15.42
C LEU A 517 -11.31 18.73 -14.13
N GLY A 518 -12.61 18.75 -13.82
CA GLY A 518 -13.13 19.27 -12.56
C GLY A 518 -12.86 18.36 -11.34
N ILE A 519 -12.52 17.09 -11.56
CA ILE A 519 -12.34 16.10 -10.50
C ILE A 519 -10.88 16.08 -10.02
N ALA A 520 -9.90 16.17 -10.93
CA ALA A 520 -8.48 16.27 -10.54
C ALA A 520 -8.19 17.54 -9.71
N TYR A 521 -8.85 18.66 -10.04
CA TYR A 521 -8.74 19.92 -9.27
C TYR A 521 -9.34 19.81 -7.86
N LYS A 522 -10.36 18.96 -7.66
CA LYS A 522 -11.05 18.82 -6.37
C LYS A 522 -10.32 17.88 -5.40
N TYR A 523 -9.64 16.86 -5.90
CA TYR A 523 -8.83 15.95 -5.08
C TYR A 523 -7.46 16.55 -4.68
N SER A 524 -6.89 17.42 -5.52
CA SER A 524 -5.68 18.19 -5.17
C SER A 524 -5.93 19.27 -4.13
N LEU A 525 -7.16 19.81 -4.02
CA LEU A 525 -7.50 20.91 -3.12
C LEU A 525 -8.00 20.45 -1.73
N PHE A 526 -8.28 19.15 -1.50
CA PHE A 526 -8.92 18.68 -0.26
C PHE A 526 -8.47 17.32 0.31
N GLY A 527 -7.46 16.65 -0.27
CA GLY A 527 -7.25 15.21 -0.03
C GLY A 527 -6.30 14.76 1.08
N ILE A 528 -5.20 15.47 1.37
CA ILE A 528 -4.09 14.89 2.17
C ILE A 528 -3.97 15.55 3.55
N ASP A 529 -4.28 16.84 3.69
CA ASP A 529 -4.20 17.57 4.97
C ASP A 529 -5.24 17.10 6.02
N LYS A 530 -6.40 16.60 5.59
CA LYS A 530 -7.50 16.24 6.52
C LYS A 530 -7.24 14.96 7.32
N LEU A 531 -6.41 14.04 6.83
CA LEU A 531 -6.10 12.79 7.54
C LEU A 531 -5.15 13.03 8.73
N PHE A 532 -4.13 13.88 8.53
CA PHE A 532 -3.24 14.31 9.61
C PHE A 532 -3.95 15.28 10.59
N GLN A 533 -4.78 16.22 10.11
CA GLN A 533 -5.55 17.08 11.00
C GLN A 533 -6.61 16.33 11.83
N ARG A 534 -7.32 15.33 11.29
CA ARG A 534 -8.30 14.53 12.07
C ARG A 534 -7.64 13.70 13.18
N GLN A 535 -6.47 13.12 12.93
CA GLN A 535 -5.72 12.39 13.97
C GLN A 535 -5.12 13.34 15.02
N TYR A 536 -4.61 14.50 14.60
CA TYR A 536 -4.10 15.55 15.49
C TYR A 536 -5.20 16.19 16.37
N ILE A 537 -6.37 16.52 15.79
CA ILE A 537 -7.53 17.09 16.50
C ILE A 537 -8.14 16.07 17.47
N ARG A 538 -8.23 14.77 17.11
CA ARG A 538 -8.68 13.70 18.03
C ARG A 538 -7.70 13.51 19.20
N LYS A 539 -6.38 13.63 18.98
CA LYS A 539 -5.37 13.62 20.06
C LYS A 539 -5.51 14.84 20.98
N LYS A 540 -5.68 16.06 20.42
CA LYS A 540 -5.84 17.30 21.21
C LYS A 540 -7.14 17.32 22.03
N LEU A 541 -8.27 16.90 21.44
CA LEU A 541 -9.55 16.79 22.16
C LEU A 541 -9.50 15.74 23.28
N LYS A 542 -8.83 14.60 23.09
CA LYS A 542 -8.61 13.62 24.16
C LYS A 542 -7.72 14.16 25.29
N GLN A 543 -6.71 14.99 24.99
CA GLN A 543 -5.84 15.61 26.01
C GLN A 543 -6.56 16.72 26.80
N VAL A 544 -7.36 17.57 26.14
CA VAL A 544 -8.16 18.61 26.82
C VAL A 544 -9.25 17.99 27.70
N LYS A 545 -9.94 16.95 27.22
CA LYS A 545 -10.97 16.22 28.00
C LYS A 545 -10.38 15.46 29.20
N LYS A 546 -9.09 15.09 29.15
CA LYS A 546 -8.35 14.48 30.26
C LYS A 546 -7.87 15.52 31.28
N LYS A 547 -7.49 16.73 30.85
CA LYS A 547 -7.13 17.84 31.76
C LYS A 547 -8.35 18.43 32.50
N MET A 548 -9.51 18.50 31.86
CA MET A 548 -10.75 18.99 32.52
C MET A 548 -11.32 18.02 33.57
N LYS A 549 -11.05 16.71 33.44
CA LYS A 549 -11.46 15.70 34.45
C LYS A 549 -10.51 15.58 35.65
N LEU A 550 -9.37 16.26 35.62
CA LEU A 550 -8.37 16.28 36.69
C LEU A 550 -8.44 17.58 37.54
N ASN A 551 -9.23 18.57 37.10
CA ASN A 551 -9.47 19.85 37.78
C ASN A 551 -10.92 19.98 38.31
N ILE A 552 -11.63 18.86 38.45
CA ILE A 552 -12.83 18.68 39.28
C ILE A 552 -12.43 17.62 40.30
#